data_AF-A0A7D5GRK9-F1
#
_entry.id   AF-A0A7D5GRK9-F1
#
_cell.length_a   1.000
_cell.length_b   1.000
_cell.length_c   1.000
_cell.angle_alpha   90.00
_cell.angle_beta   90.00
_cell.angle_gamma   90.00
#
_symmetry.space_group_name_H-M   'P 1'
#
loop_
_entity.id
_entity.type
_entity.pdbx_description
1 polymer ?
#
loop_
_entity_poly.entity_id
_entity_poly.type
_entity_poly.pdbx_seq_one_letter_code
_entity_poly.pdbx_strand_id
1 'polypeptide(L)'
;MTRDNRYSQSGDGRYKLFGVYVSTDIFDALGEFLYEEAGVVDYGEYFDQSQSTVPTGDPGADATDGLVSNLVANFADLYDEADFDAARRVEADAFVLAHLAAAPQTVASARERFQAAATIQDSDLRTVHTAILSAALPPGETCGGW
;
A
#
# COMPACT_ATOMS: atom_id res chain seq x y z
N MET A 1 26.00 10.57 -35.23
CA MET A 1 26.53 10.20 -33.90
C MET A 1 25.86 11.09 -32.88
N THR A 2 24.61 10.77 -32.56
CA THR A 2 24.17 10.06 -31.35
C THR A 2 24.00 11.04 -30.19
N ARG A 3 22.75 11.48 -30.00
CA ARG A 3 22.30 12.25 -28.84
C ARG A 3 22.43 11.34 -27.61
N ASP A 4 23.41 11.61 -26.75
CA ASP A 4 23.53 10.96 -25.44
C ASP A 4 22.50 11.62 -24.52
N ASN A 5 21.26 11.18 -24.65
CA ASN A 5 20.16 11.55 -23.79
C ASN A 5 20.16 10.63 -22.56
N ARG A 6 21.26 10.65 -21.80
CA ARG A 6 21.31 10.04 -20.47
C ARG A 6 20.61 10.98 -19.48
N TYR A 7 19.29 10.97 -19.53
CA TYR A 7 18.51 11.23 -18.32
C TYR A 7 18.94 10.16 -17.32
N SER A 8 19.69 10.58 -16.30
CA SER A 8 19.72 9.87 -15.03
C SER A 8 18.27 9.71 -14.59
N GLN A 9 17.69 8.53 -14.81
CA GLN A 9 16.39 8.18 -14.28
C GLN A 9 16.57 7.79 -12.80
N SER A 10 17.07 8.73 -12.01
CA SER A 10 16.74 8.75 -10.59
C SER A 10 15.26 9.15 -10.55
N GLY A 11 14.41 8.36 -9.90
CA GLY A 11 12.96 8.58 -9.80
C GLY A 11 12.57 9.82 -9.00
N ASP A 12 13.08 10.99 -9.38
CA ASP A 12 13.00 12.28 -8.68
C ASP A 12 11.66 12.99 -8.94
N GLY A 13 10.58 12.25 -8.75
CA GLY A 13 9.27 12.80 -8.53
C GLY A 13 8.95 12.70 -7.04
N ARG A 14 8.80 13.84 -6.35
CA ARG A 14 7.87 14.02 -5.21
C ARG A 14 6.81 12.92 -5.20
N TYR A 15 6.86 12.07 -4.16
CA TYR A 15 5.93 10.98 -3.96
C TYR A 15 4.50 11.50 -4.02
N LYS A 16 3.59 10.63 -4.48
CA LYS A 16 2.16 10.89 -4.43
C LYS A 16 1.54 10.01 -3.38
N LEU A 17 0.73 10.62 -2.50
CA LEU A 17 -0.06 9.88 -1.52
C LEU A 17 -1.15 9.07 -2.23
N PHE A 18 -1.20 7.79 -1.88
CA PHE A 18 -2.16 6.82 -2.34
C PHE A 18 -2.99 6.32 -1.15
N GLY A 19 -4.22 6.81 -1.07
CA GLY A 19 -5.17 6.41 -0.03
C GLY A 19 -5.73 5.02 -0.29
N VAL A 20 -5.54 4.11 0.66
CA VAL A 20 -6.10 2.76 0.69
C VAL A 20 -6.95 2.58 1.94
N TYR A 21 -8.07 1.88 1.81
CA TYR A 21 -8.92 1.54 2.95
C TYR A 21 -8.59 0.13 3.40
N VAL A 22 -8.20 -0.02 4.65
CA VAL A 22 -7.76 -1.28 5.24
C VAL A 22 -8.52 -1.54 6.53
N SER A 23 -8.69 -2.80 6.92
CA SER A 23 -9.16 -3.10 8.28
C SER A 23 -8.11 -2.66 9.31
N THR A 24 -8.53 -2.56 10.58
CA THR A 24 -7.61 -2.22 11.68
C THR A 24 -6.42 -3.18 11.78
N ASP A 25 -6.63 -4.48 11.58
CA ASP A 25 -5.54 -5.48 11.63
C ASP A 25 -4.50 -5.23 10.53
N ILE A 26 -4.95 -4.89 9.32
CA ILE A 26 -4.05 -4.58 8.20
C ILE A 26 -3.38 -3.22 8.38
N PHE A 27 -4.04 -2.26 9.01
CA PHE A 27 -3.43 -0.99 9.40
C PHE A 27 -2.28 -1.20 10.40
N ASP A 28 -2.45 -2.09 11.37
CA ASP A 28 -1.41 -2.44 12.33
C ASP A 28 -0.24 -3.18 11.66
N ALA A 29 -0.52 -4.14 10.78
CA ALA A 29 0.49 -4.83 9.98
C ALA A 29 1.30 -3.88 9.06
N LEU A 30 0.66 -2.84 8.52
CA LEU A 30 1.36 -1.77 7.79
C LEU A 30 2.31 -0.97 8.70
N GLY A 31 1.91 -0.73 9.95
CA GLY A 31 2.75 -0.09 10.95
C GLY A 31 3.96 -0.95 11.32
N GLU A 32 3.76 -2.25 11.55
CA GLU A 32 4.83 -3.22 11.79
C GLU A 32 5.81 -3.28 10.62
N PHE A 33 5.31 -3.40 9.40
CA PHE A 33 6.13 -3.36 8.18
C PHE A 33 7.00 -2.08 8.11
N LEU A 34 6.44 -0.91 8.40
CA LEU A 34 7.20 0.34 8.39
C LEU A 34 8.20 0.44 9.54
N TYR A 35 7.89 -0.14 10.69
CA TYR A 35 8.85 -0.24 11.78
C TYR A 35 10.04 -1.13 11.40
N GLU A 36 9.78 -2.29 10.79
CA GLU A 36 10.83 -3.23 10.38
C GLU A 36 11.70 -2.68 9.24
N GLU A 37 11.08 -2.14 8.19
CA GLU A 37 11.80 -1.69 6.99
C GLU A 37 12.44 -0.31 7.16
N ALA A 38 11.79 0.58 7.91
CA ALA A 38 12.17 2.00 7.97
C ALA A 38 12.37 2.54 9.40
N GLY A 39 12.15 1.74 10.44
CA GLY A 39 12.28 2.18 11.83
C GLY A 39 11.23 3.21 12.27
N VAL A 40 10.10 3.31 11.55
CA VAL A 40 9.03 4.27 11.87
C VAL A 40 8.25 3.76 13.07
N VAL A 41 8.23 4.55 14.16
CA VAL A 41 7.60 4.16 15.43
C VAL A 41 6.22 4.80 15.59
N ASP A 42 5.96 5.93 14.94
CA ASP A 42 4.68 6.67 15.03
C ASP A 42 3.92 6.61 13.70
N TYR A 43 3.33 5.46 13.41
CA TYR A 43 2.67 5.17 12.12
C TYR A 43 1.26 5.76 12.00
N GLY A 44 0.60 6.04 13.13
CA GLY A 44 -0.72 6.69 13.17
C GLY A 44 -0.68 8.10 12.57
N GLU A 45 0.30 8.93 12.96
CA GLU A 45 0.52 10.23 12.34
C GLU A 45 1.14 10.13 10.94
N TYR A 46 1.90 9.07 10.67
CA TYR A 46 2.56 8.86 9.39
C TYR A 46 1.58 8.63 8.23
N PHE A 47 0.52 7.85 8.46
CA PHE A 47 -0.51 7.57 7.45
C PHE A 47 -1.58 8.66 7.33
N ASP A 48 -1.50 9.72 8.14
CA ASP A 48 -2.47 10.83 8.11
C ASP A 48 -2.20 11.79 6.94
N GLN A 49 -3.27 12.19 6.24
CA GLN A 49 -3.20 13.07 5.07
C GLN A 49 -2.72 14.49 5.40
N SER A 50 -2.78 14.90 6.67
CA SER A 50 -2.39 16.25 7.11
C SER A 50 -0.92 16.55 6.83
N GLN A 51 -0.09 15.50 6.69
CA GLN A 51 1.26 15.59 6.16
C GLN A 51 1.21 15.81 4.65
N SER A 52 0.91 17.04 4.24
CA SER A 52 0.63 17.40 2.84
C SER A 52 1.80 17.20 1.87
N THR A 53 3.01 16.96 2.39
CA THR A 53 4.21 16.73 1.58
C THR A 53 5.09 15.69 2.28
N VAL A 54 5.47 14.64 1.56
CA VAL A 54 6.42 13.65 2.05
C VAL A 54 7.83 14.15 1.72
N PRO A 55 8.72 14.33 2.70
CA PRO A 55 10.07 14.82 2.44
C PRO A 55 10.83 13.84 1.53
N THR A 56 11.59 14.38 0.59
CA THR A 56 12.47 13.57 -0.27
C THR A 56 13.52 12.88 0.61
N GLY A 57 13.66 11.56 0.45
CA GLY A 57 14.58 10.75 1.27
C GLY A 57 13.99 10.29 2.61
N ASP A 58 12.68 10.40 2.79
CA ASP A 58 11.99 9.79 3.92
C ASP A 58 12.03 8.25 3.79
N PRO A 59 12.59 7.53 4.79
CA PRO A 59 12.74 6.08 4.73
C PRO A 59 11.40 5.35 4.74
N GLY A 60 10.38 5.90 5.42
CA GLY A 60 9.03 5.34 5.38
C GLY A 60 8.41 5.43 3.99
N ALA A 61 8.72 6.51 3.26
CA ALA A 61 8.17 6.75 1.94
C ALA A 61 8.78 5.82 0.89
N ASP A 62 10.07 5.54 1.03
CA ASP A 62 10.77 4.55 0.22
C ASP A 62 10.23 3.14 0.50
N ALA A 63 9.98 2.80 1.77
CA ALA A 63 9.36 1.53 2.16
C ALA A 63 7.93 1.39 1.59
N THR A 64 7.09 2.42 1.70
CA THR A 64 5.74 2.38 1.09
C THR A 64 5.79 2.36 -0.43
N ASP A 65 6.75 3.03 -1.08
CA ASP A 65 6.92 2.97 -2.53
C ASP A 65 7.31 1.55 -2.97
N GLY A 66 8.24 0.93 -2.25
CA GLY A 66 8.62 -0.46 -2.42
C GLY A 66 7.43 -1.41 -2.29
N LEU A 67 6.60 -1.24 -1.25
CA LEU A 67 5.39 -2.03 -1.03
C LEU A 67 4.40 -1.87 -2.19
N VAL A 68 4.08 -0.64 -2.60
CA VAL A 68 3.11 -0.39 -3.69
C VAL A 68 3.66 -0.86 -5.04
N SER A 69 4.96 -0.72 -5.27
CA SER A 69 5.64 -1.25 -6.46
C SER A 69 5.56 -2.77 -6.52
N ASN A 70 5.82 -3.44 -5.41
CA ASN A 70 5.68 -4.89 -5.28
C ASN A 70 4.24 -5.36 -5.51
N LEU A 71 3.27 -4.63 -4.95
CA LEU A 71 1.84 -4.89 -5.14
C LEU A 71 1.44 -4.80 -6.61
N VAL A 72 1.92 -3.79 -7.33
CA VAL A 72 1.64 -3.60 -8.76
C VAL A 72 2.29 -4.70 -9.61
N ALA A 73 3.51 -5.10 -9.25
CA ALA A 73 4.27 -6.12 -9.97
C ALA A 73 3.67 -7.52 -9.81
N ASN A 74 3.27 -7.88 -8.59
CA ASN A 74 2.76 -9.22 -8.24
C ASN A 74 1.23 -9.25 -8.07
N PHE A 75 0.52 -8.27 -8.61
CA PHE A 75 -0.91 -8.11 -8.38
C PHE A 75 -1.74 -9.35 -8.73
N ALA A 76 -1.36 -10.08 -9.78
CA ALA A 76 -2.10 -11.26 -10.22
C ALA A 76 -2.01 -12.40 -9.19
N ASP A 77 -0.79 -12.69 -8.70
CA ASP A 77 -0.55 -13.68 -7.67
C ASP A 77 -1.22 -13.28 -6.34
N LEU A 78 -1.09 -12.02 -5.94
CA LEU A 78 -1.75 -11.48 -4.75
C LEU A 78 -3.28 -11.53 -4.85
N TYR A 79 -3.83 -11.33 -6.03
CA TYR A 79 -5.27 -11.44 -6.26
C TYR A 79 -5.78 -12.87 -6.12
N ASP A 80 -4.98 -13.87 -6.51
CA ASP A 80 -5.33 -15.29 -6.35
C ASP A 80 -5.27 -15.72 -4.87
N GLU A 81 -4.27 -15.22 -4.13
CA GLU A 81 -4.10 -15.53 -2.70
C GLU A 81 -5.06 -14.74 -1.78
N ALA A 82 -5.57 -13.59 -2.23
CA ALA A 82 -6.39 -12.70 -1.43
C ALA A 82 -7.71 -13.35 -0.97
N ASP A 83 -7.93 -13.34 0.34
CA ASP A 83 -9.19 -13.80 0.95
C ASP A 83 -10.25 -12.68 0.93
N PHE A 84 -10.91 -12.52 -0.23
CA PHE A 84 -11.97 -11.53 -0.41
C PHE A 84 -13.20 -11.79 0.49
N ASP A 85 -13.44 -13.04 0.88
CA ASP A 85 -14.59 -13.42 1.70
C ASP A 85 -14.37 -13.01 3.15
N ALA A 86 -13.16 -13.15 3.68
CA ALA A 86 -12.76 -12.55 4.96
C ALA A 86 -12.88 -11.03 4.94
N ALA A 87 -12.36 -10.37 3.90
CA ALA A 87 -12.43 -8.91 3.76
C ALA A 87 -13.87 -8.37 3.64
N ARG A 88 -14.81 -9.17 3.09
CA ARG A 88 -16.23 -8.80 2.98
C ARG A 88 -16.97 -8.87 4.33
N ARG A 89 -16.44 -9.61 5.31
CA ARG A 89 -17.01 -9.69 6.66
C ARG A 89 -16.61 -8.54 7.58
N VAL A 90 -15.61 -7.75 7.19
CA VAL A 90 -15.18 -6.58 7.95
C VAL A 90 -16.34 -5.58 8.01
N GLU A 91 -16.62 -5.07 9.21
CA GLU A 91 -17.69 -4.10 9.43
C GLU A 91 -17.41 -2.79 8.69
N ALA A 92 -18.45 -2.13 8.18
CA ALA A 92 -18.30 -0.93 7.36
C ALA A 92 -17.62 0.26 8.07
N ASP A 93 -17.64 0.29 9.41
CA ASP A 93 -17.00 1.29 10.27
C ASP A 93 -15.60 0.88 10.73
N ALA A 94 -15.20 -0.38 10.51
CA ALA A 94 -13.90 -0.92 10.94
C ALA A 94 -12.77 -0.69 9.90
N PHE A 95 -13.00 0.19 8.92
CA PHE A 95 -12.01 0.54 7.91
C PHE A 95 -11.29 1.84 8.25
N VAL A 96 -9.96 1.80 8.17
CA VAL A 96 -9.07 2.95 8.35
C VAL A 96 -8.52 3.36 6.98
N LEU A 97 -8.45 4.66 6.72
CA LEU A 97 -7.81 5.21 5.52
C LEU A 97 -6.32 5.42 5.80
N ALA A 98 -5.46 4.65 5.14
CA ALA A 98 -4.01 4.82 5.18
C ALA A 98 -3.50 5.49 3.90
N HIS A 99 -2.54 6.42 4.03
CA HIS A 99 -1.92 7.08 2.88
C HIS A 99 -0.51 6.54 2.64
N LEU A 100 -0.34 5.75 1.58
CA LEU A 100 0.95 5.21 1.17
C LEU A 100 1.65 6.17 0.22
N ALA A 101 2.94 6.45 0.42
CA ALA A 101 3.72 7.25 -0.52
C ALA A 101 4.26 6.35 -1.63
N ALA A 102 4.01 6.69 -2.90
CA ALA A 102 4.59 5.97 -4.03
C ALA A 102 4.80 6.87 -5.24
N ALA A 103 5.63 6.41 -6.18
CA ALA A 103 5.87 7.13 -7.42
C ALA A 103 4.54 7.32 -8.19
N PRO A 104 4.31 8.48 -8.83
CA PRO A 104 3.03 8.80 -9.46
C PRO A 104 2.53 7.77 -10.49
N GLN A 105 3.46 7.14 -11.22
CA GLN A 105 3.14 6.09 -12.20
C GLN A 105 2.73 4.78 -11.53
N THR A 106 3.38 4.43 -10.42
CA THR A 106 3.03 3.28 -9.58
C THR A 106 1.65 3.47 -8.97
N VAL A 107 1.34 4.66 -8.46
CA VAL A 107 0.00 5.00 -7.94
C VAL A 107 -1.08 4.87 -9.01
N ALA A 108 -0.83 5.36 -10.24
CA ALA A 108 -1.78 5.20 -11.34
C ALA A 108 -2.00 3.71 -11.66
N SER A 109 -0.92 2.95 -11.79
CA SER A 109 -0.93 1.52 -12.08
C SER A 109 -1.66 0.70 -11.00
N ALA A 110 -1.48 1.05 -9.73
CA ALA A 110 -2.18 0.43 -8.60
C ALA A 110 -3.68 0.72 -8.66
N ARG A 111 -4.06 1.99 -8.85
CA ARG A 111 -5.48 2.40 -8.96
C ARG A 111 -6.21 1.66 -10.06
N GLU A 112 -5.61 1.56 -11.24
CA GLU A 112 -6.20 0.84 -12.38
C GLU A 112 -6.45 -0.64 -12.05
N ARG A 113 -5.47 -1.31 -11.41
CA ARG A 113 -5.58 -2.71 -11.00
C ARG A 113 -6.65 -2.92 -9.92
N PHE A 114 -6.68 -2.07 -8.89
CA PHE A 114 -7.68 -2.14 -7.83
C PHE A 114 -9.09 -1.89 -8.36
N GLN A 115 -9.27 -0.92 -9.28
CA GLN A 115 -10.56 -0.67 -9.92
C GLN A 115 -11.02 -1.86 -10.78
N ALA A 116 -10.09 -2.47 -11.52
CA ALA A 116 -10.39 -3.68 -12.28
C ALA A 116 -10.79 -4.84 -11.35
N ALA A 117 -10.04 -5.07 -10.28
CA ALA A 117 -10.33 -6.10 -9.28
C ALA A 117 -11.69 -5.91 -8.60
N ALA A 118 -12.03 -4.68 -8.21
CA ALA A 118 -13.34 -4.34 -7.63
C ALA A 118 -14.49 -4.61 -8.61
N THR A 119 -14.29 -4.32 -9.89
CA THR A 119 -15.26 -4.62 -10.94
C THR A 119 -15.45 -6.13 -11.12
N ILE A 120 -14.36 -6.90 -11.13
CA ILE A 120 -14.40 -8.37 -11.29
C ILE A 120 -15.05 -9.05 -10.08
N GLN A 121 -14.74 -8.58 -8.87
CA GLN A 121 -15.28 -9.14 -7.61
C GLN A 121 -16.68 -8.64 -7.25
N ASP A 122 -17.27 -7.73 -8.06
CA ASP A 122 -18.52 -7.04 -7.74
C ASP A 122 -18.54 -6.56 -6.27
N SER A 123 -17.47 -5.87 -5.89
CA SER A 123 -17.18 -5.49 -4.50
C SER A 123 -16.68 -4.07 -4.40
N ASP A 124 -16.82 -3.47 -3.22
CA ASP A 124 -16.28 -2.14 -2.96
C ASP A 124 -14.74 -2.16 -2.87
N LEU A 125 -14.12 -1.01 -3.14
CA LEU A 125 -12.67 -0.82 -3.08
C LEU A 125 -12.10 -1.13 -1.68
N ARG A 126 -12.84 -0.90 -0.59
CA ARG A 126 -12.40 -1.24 0.78
C ARG A 126 -12.12 -2.73 0.93
N THR A 127 -13.02 -3.58 0.41
CA THR A 127 -12.86 -5.03 0.44
C THR A 127 -11.65 -5.45 -0.38
N VAL A 128 -11.48 -4.90 -1.58
CA VAL A 128 -10.34 -5.27 -2.45
C VAL A 128 -9.01 -4.78 -1.89
N HIS A 129 -8.94 -3.53 -1.43
CA HIS A 129 -7.73 -3.00 -0.80
C HIS A 129 -7.31 -3.86 0.39
N THR A 130 -8.25 -4.18 1.29
CA THR A 130 -7.98 -5.01 2.47
C THR A 130 -7.52 -6.42 2.11
N ALA A 131 -8.22 -7.09 1.19
CA ALA A 131 -7.90 -8.46 0.81
C ALA A 131 -6.51 -8.59 0.15
N ILE A 132 -6.20 -7.69 -0.80
CA ILE A 132 -4.92 -7.70 -1.51
C ILE A 132 -3.76 -7.30 -0.59
N LEU A 133 -3.96 -6.28 0.27
CA LEU A 133 -2.91 -5.89 1.23
C LEU A 133 -2.69 -6.97 2.30
N SER A 134 -3.73 -7.69 2.70
CA SER A 134 -3.61 -8.85 3.59
C SER A 134 -2.78 -9.98 2.99
N ALA A 135 -2.82 -10.18 1.67
CA ALA A 135 -1.96 -11.14 0.99
C ALA A 135 -0.53 -10.61 0.77
N ALA A 136 -0.38 -9.29 0.60
CA ALA A 136 0.91 -8.66 0.32
C ALA A 136 1.80 -8.49 1.56
N LEU A 137 1.19 -8.31 2.72
CA LEU A 137 1.90 -8.17 3.99
C LEU A 137 2.15 -9.56 4.58
N PRO A 138 3.30 -9.76 5.27
CA PRO A 138 3.45 -10.96 6.07
C PRO A 138 2.27 -11.05 7.04
N PRO A 139 1.77 -12.25 7.39
CA PRO A 139 0.83 -12.37 8.48
C PRO A 139 1.54 -11.79 9.70
N GLY A 140 1.11 -10.59 10.14
CA GLY A 140 1.62 -9.99 11.37
C GLY A 140 1.52 -11.09 12.40
N GLU A 141 2.66 -11.46 13.00
CA GLU A 141 2.71 -12.57 13.92
C GLU A 141 1.70 -12.23 15.02
N THR A 142 0.50 -12.81 14.94
CA THR A 142 -0.52 -12.63 15.96
C THR A 142 0.15 -13.08 17.24
N CYS A 143 0.53 -12.14 18.09
CA CYS A 143 1.13 -12.42 19.38
C CYS A 143 -0.01 -13.01 20.24
N GLY A 144 -0.26 -14.30 20.06
CA GLY A 144 -1.50 -14.95 20.47
C GLY A 144 -1.37 -16.46 20.40
N GLY A 145 -0.43 -17.01 21.18
CA GLY A 145 -0.21 -18.44 21.26
C GLY A 145 0.59 -18.88 22.48
N TRP A 146 0.19 -18.44 23.69
CA TRP A 146 0.56 -19.07 24.97
C TRP A 146 -0.65 -19.10 25.90
#